data_AF-A0A925HAB7-F1
#
_entry.id   AF-A0A925HAB7-F1
#
_cell.length_a   1.000
_cell.length_b   1.000
_cell.length_c   1.000
_cell.angle_alpha   90.00
_cell.angle_beta   90.00
_cell.angle_gamma   90.00
#
_symmetry.space_group_name_H-M   'P 1'
#
loop_
_entity.id
_entity.type
_entity.pdbx_description
1 polymer ?
#
loop_
_entity_poly.entity_id
_entity_poly.type
_entity_poly.pdbx_seq_one_letter_code
_entity_poly.pdbx_strand_id
1 'polypeptide(L)'
;MESKRFVNLTRVLIFAALMGGTVEALAQVETDKPAKESRITLKRGRANATVKGSVAWGRSDSHKLAARAGQTLTLKLASSNTQVLFALFAPDGKIFLDAVAAREWSGELPQKGDYTITVVNNEEDSSASPYTLEVKLK
;
A
#
# COMPACT_ATOMS: atom_id res chain seq x y z
N MET A 1 -13.93 -5.46 -36.91
CA MET A 1 -12.65 -6.14 -36.64
C MET A 1 -11.58 -5.05 -36.61
N GLU A 2 -11.51 -4.30 -35.51
CA GLU A 2 -10.52 -3.23 -35.33
C GLU A 2 -9.39 -3.77 -34.45
N SER A 3 -8.23 -3.91 -35.06
CA SER A 3 -6.96 -4.22 -34.42
C SER A 3 -6.50 -3.04 -33.57
N LYS A 4 -6.65 -3.15 -32.24
CA LYS A 4 -6.06 -2.20 -31.29
C LYS A 4 -4.56 -2.47 -31.20
N ARG A 5 -3.78 -1.45 -31.57
CA ARG A 5 -2.32 -1.47 -31.66
C ARG A 5 -1.71 -1.84 -30.30
N PHE A 6 -0.79 -2.80 -30.30
CA PHE A 6 0.03 -3.17 -29.15
C PHE A 6 1.06 -2.07 -28.90
N VAL A 7 1.03 -1.47 -27.71
CA VAL A 7 2.08 -0.56 -27.22
C VAL A 7 3.00 -1.38 -26.32
N ASN A 8 4.31 -1.31 -26.58
CA ASN A 8 5.37 -1.95 -25.79
C ASN A 8 5.21 -1.61 -24.30
N LEU A 9 4.83 -2.60 -23.49
CA LEU A 9 4.53 -2.42 -22.07
C LEU A 9 5.70 -2.91 -21.21
N THR A 10 6.80 -2.17 -21.18
CA THR A 10 7.78 -2.30 -20.10
C THR A 10 7.21 -1.61 -18.86
N ARG A 11 6.28 -2.25 -18.16
CA ARG A 11 5.84 -1.84 -16.81
C ARG A 11 5.74 -3.07 -15.93
N VAL A 12 6.86 -3.37 -15.28
CA VAL A 12 6.95 -4.42 -14.26
C VAL A 12 6.12 -3.97 -13.06
N LEU A 13 4.99 -4.64 -12.82
CA LEU A 13 4.28 -4.56 -11.54
C LEU A 13 4.99 -5.48 -10.56
N ILE A 14 5.91 -4.94 -9.75
CA ILE A 14 6.56 -5.71 -8.67
C ILE A 14 5.67 -5.63 -7.42
N PHE A 15 4.90 -6.68 -7.17
CA PHE A 15 4.36 -6.98 -5.84
C PHE A 15 5.19 -8.10 -5.23
N ALA A 16 6.12 -7.76 -4.34
CA ALA A 16 6.95 -8.74 -3.64
C ALA A 16 6.14 -9.39 -2.50
N ALA A 17 5.66 -10.62 -2.73
CA ALA A 17 5.11 -11.50 -1.71
C ALA A 17 6.24 -12.35 -1.09
N LEU A 18 6.32 -12.43 0.23
CA LEU A 18 7.24 -13.31 0.95
C LEU A 18 6.46 -14.10 2.01
N MET A 19 6.25 -15.40 1.73
CA MET A 19 5.91 -16.43 2.72
C MET A 19 7.13 -17.34 2.94
N GLY A 20 7.55 -17.45 4.20
CA GLY A 20 8.16 -18.65 4.82
C GLY A 20 9.51 -19.16 4.29
N GLY A 21 10.59 -18.88 5.01
CA GLY A 21 11.88 -19.56 4.87
C GLY A 21 12.82 -19.23 6.02
N THR A 22 13.47 -20.23 6.58
CA THR A 22 14.35 -20.18 7.77
C THR A 22 15.52 -19.21 7.63
N VAL A 23 15.86 -18.54 8.72
CA VAL A 23 16.93 -17.54 8.86
C VAL A 23 18.31 -18.19 8.84
N GLU A 24 19.09 -17.91 7.80
CA GLU A 24 20.56 -17.95 7.80
C GLU A 24 21.08 -16.90 6.80
N ALA A 25 22.06 -16.11 7.24
CA ALA A 25 22.42 -14.83 6.64
C ALA A 25 23.08 -14.94 5.25
N LEU A 26 22.51 -14.21 4.28
CA LEU A 26 23.24 -13.63 3.15
C LEU A 26 22.95 -12.13 3.17
N ALA A 27 23.92 -11.36 3.63
CA ALA A 27 23.96 -9.93 3.41
C ALA A 27 24.33 -9.66 1.94
N GLN A 28 23.71 -8.61 1.38
CA GLN A 28 23.98 -7.95 0.10
C GLN A 28 23.15 -8.41 -1.12
N VAL A 29 21.88 -8.01 -1.11
CA VAL A 29 21.28 -7.38 -2.30
C VAL A 29 21.09 -5.91 -1.94
N GLU A 30 22.06 -5.07 -2.28
CA GLU A 30 21.92 -3.62 -2.14
C GLU A 30 21.17 -3.09 -3.36
N THR A 31 19.84 -3.10 -3.27
CA THR A 31 18.97 -2.31 -4.14
C THR A 31 18.07 -1.47 -3.26
N ASP A 32 18.34 -0.16 -3.26
CA ASP A 32 17.41 0.90 -2.93
C ASP A 32 16.97 1.01 -1.45
N LYS A 33 16.92 2.23 -0.91
CA LYS A 33 16.53 2.54 0.49
C LYS A 33 15.34 1.64 0.92
N PRO A 34 15.35 1.08 2.15
CA PRO A 34 14.29 0.18 2.60
C PRO A 34 12.92 0.84 2.43
N ALA A 35 11.94 0.08 1.93
CA ALA A 35 10.54 0.50 1.91
C ALA A 35 10.19 1.01 3.32
N LYS A 36 9.65 2.22 3.41
CA LYS A 36 9.40 2.86 4.70
C LYS A 36 8.21 2.19 5.35
N GLU A 37 8.48 1.20 6.19
CA GLU A 37 7.46 0.52 6.97
C GLU A 37 7.13 1.32 8.23
N SER A 38 5.84 1.53 8.49
CA SER A 38 5.37 2.21 9.70
C SER A 38 4.10 1.57 10.23
N ARG A 39 3.83 1.70 11.52
CA ARG A 39 2.62 1.17 12.15
C ARG A 39 1.63 2.28 12.45
N ILE A 40 0.41 2.13 11.96
CA ILE A 40 -0.72 3.00 12.28
C ILE A 40 -1.24 2.62 13.66
N THR A 41 -1.18 3.57 14.59
CA THR A 41 -1.76 3.41 15.93
C THR A 41 -2.97 4.31 16.06
N LEU A 42 -4.14 3.71 16.27
CA LEU A 42 -5.36 4.43 16.58
C LEU A 42 -5.30 4.92 18.03
N LYS A 43 -5.55 6.21 18.28
CA LYS A 43 -5.58 6.74 19.64
C LYS A 43 -6.73 6.09 20.43
N ARG A 44 -6.56 5.88 21.73
CA ARG A 44 -7.59 5.27 22.58
C ARG A 44 -8.91 6.05 22.45
N GLY A 45 -9.99 5.34 22.15
CA GLY A 45 -11.31 5.94 21.92
C GLY A 45 -11.51 6.63 20.56
N ARG A 46 -10.51 6.59 19.66
CA ARG A 46 -10.64 7.07 18.28
C ARG A 46 -10.61 5.92 17.30
N ALA A 47 -11.59 5.91 16.41
CA ALA A 47 -11.72 5.01 15.28
C ALA A 47 -10.97 5.52 14.04
N ASN A 48 -10.10 6.52 14.16
CA ASN A 48 -9.41 7.13 13.03
C ASN A 48 -7.94 7.48 13.32
N ALA A 49 -7.16 7.52 12.25
CA ALA A 49 -5.79 8.03 12.22
C ALA A 49 -5.53 8.71 10.88
N THR A 50 -4.55 9.61 10.88
CA THR A 50 -4.06 10.29 9.69
C THR A 50 -2.56 10.08 9.61
N VAL A 51 -2.09 9.58 8.48
CA VAL A 51 -0.68 9.39 8.19
C VAL A 51 -0.28 10.37 7.10
N LYS A 52 0.87 11.03 7.28
CA LYS A 52 1.47 11.88 6.26
C LYS A 52 2.79 11.26 5.82
N GLY A 53 3.09 11.36 4.55
CA GLY A 53 4.35 10.88 3.99
C GLY A 53 4.62 11.49 2.63
N SER A 54 5.68 11.02 1.98
CA SER A 54 5.98 11.34 0.59
C SER A 54 6.62 10.14 -0.07
N VAL A 55 6.24 9.87 -1.32
CA VAL A 55 6.70 8.69 -2.07
C VAL A 55 7.24 9.11 -3.43
N ALA A 56 8.50 8.73 -3.71
CA ALA A 56 9.14 8.96 -5.00
C ALA A 56 8.75 7.85 -6.00
N TRP A 57 8.95 8.12 -7.29
CA TRP A 57 8.78 7.09 -8.31
C TRP A 57 9.64 5.85 -8.02
N GLY A 58 9.09 4.67 -8.31
CA GLY A 58 9.75 3.39 -8.07
C GLY A 58 9.86 2.99 -6.59
N ARG A 59 9.32 3.81 -5.67
CA ARG A 59 9.35 3.58 -4.22
C ARG A 59 7.97 3.32 -3.66
N SER A 60 7.95 2.74 -2.46
CA SER A 60 6.73 2.48 -1.72
C SER A 60 6.89 2.81 -0.23
N ASP A 61 5.80 3.30 0.35
CA ASP A 61 5.61 3.46 1.79
C ASP A 61 4.59 2.41 2.26
N SER A 62 4.95 1.64 3.28
CA SER A 62 4.09 0.57 3.82
C SER A 62 3.59 0.92 5.21
N HIS A 63 2.29 0.75 5.44
CA HIS A 63 1.65 1.04 6.72
C HIS A 63 0.90 -0.19 7.25
N LYS A 64 1.29 -0.67 8.43
CA LYS A 64 0.59 -1.76 9.12
C LYS A 64 -0.51 -1.23 10.02
N LEU A 65 -1.71 -1.79 9.90
CA LEU A 65 -2.88 -1.50 10.73
C LEU A 65 -3.38 -2.80 11.37
N ALA A 66 -3.36 -2.86 12.70
CA ALA A 66 -3.99 -3.95 13.42
C ALA A 66 -5.52 -3.76 13.41
N ALA A 67 -6.25 -4.77 12.94
CA ALA A 67 -7.71 -4.76 12.89
C ALA A 67 -8.30 -6.14 13.19
N ARG A 68 -9.62 -6.18 13.43
CA ARG A 68 -10.39 -7.39 13.71
C ARG A 68 -11.34 -7.71 12.55
N ALA A 69 -11.73 -8.99 12.47
CA ALA A 69 -12.79 -9.42 11.56
C ALA A 69 -14.11 -8.70 11.87
N GLY A 70 -14.89 -8.40 10.83
CA GLY A 70 -16.17 -7.69 10.93
C GLY A 70 -16.07 -6.18 11.09
N GLN A 71 -14.86 -5.62 11.24
CA GLN A 71 -14.68 -4.17 11.26
C GLN A 71 -14.76 -3.61 9.85
N THR A 72 -15.34 -2.42 9.70
CA THR A 72 -15.31 -1.67 8.45
C THR A 72 -14.09 -0.75 8.42
N LEU A 73 -13.19 -0.99 7.47
CA LEU A 73 -12.05 -0.11 7.21
C LEU A 73 -12.39 0.81 6.03
N THR A 74 -12.17 2.11 6.21
CA THR A 74 -12.22 3.13 5.17
C THR A 74 -10.86 3.79 5.04
N LEU A 75 -10.35 3.87 3.81
CA LEU A 75 -9.09 4.49 3.44
C LEU A 75 -9.36 5.63 2.46
N LYS A 76 -8.72 6.78 2.68
CA LYS A 76 -8.72 7.89 1.72
C LYS A 76 -7.32 8.45 1.57
N LEU A 77 -6.84 8.50 0.34
CA LEU A 77 -5.52 8.99 -0.03
C LEU A 77 -5.65 10.32 -0.75
N ALA A 78 -5.15 11.37 -0.11
CA ALA A 78 -5.07 12.71 -0.67
C ALA A 78 -3.63 13.01 -1.08
N SER A 79 -3.45 13.38 -2.35
CA SER A 79 -2.20 13.91 -2.90
C SER A 79 -2.53 14.79 -4.10
N SER A 80 -1.75 15.84 -4.33
CA SER A 80 -1.79 16.64 -5.55
C SER A 80 -1.36 15.83 -6.78
N ASN A 81 -0.54 14.81 -6.57
CA ASN A 81 -0.17 13.85 -7.59
C ASN A 81 -1.25 12.76 -7.70
N THR A 82 -1.86 12.64 -8.87
CA THR A 82 -2.91 11.65 -9.15
C THR A 82 -2.37 10.24 -9.35
N GLN A 83 -1.07 10.10 -9.62
CA GLN A 83 -0.36 8.83 -9.74
C GLN A 83 0.11 8.27 -8.40
N VAL A 84 -0.15 8.99 -7.30
CA VAL A 84 0.00 8.46 -5.94
C VAL A 84 -1.26 7.66 -5.60
N LEU A 85 -1.07 6.35 -5.43
CA LEU A 85 -2.12 5.34 -5.28
C LEU A 85 -1.78 4.40 -4.12
N PHE A 86 -2.74 3.60 -3.67
CA PHE A 86 -2.48 2.53 -2.70
C PHE A 86 -2.96 1.15 -3.15
N ALA A 87 -2.44 0.13 -2.45
CA ALA A 87 -2.91 -1.24 -2.42
C ALA A 87 -3.14 -1.68 -0.97
N LEU A 88 -4.16 -2.52 -0.72
CA LEU A 88 -4.47 -3.10 0.58
C LEU A 88 -4.23 -4.61 0.59
N PHE A 89 -3.51 -5.08 1.60
CA PHE A 89 -3.22 -6.49 1.83
C PHE A 89 -3.80 -6.95 3.15
N ALA A 90 -4.39 -8.13 3.14
CA ALA A 90 -4.87 -8.85 4.30
C ALA A 90 -3.70 -9.49 5.09
N PRO A 91 -3.91 -9.88 6.35
CA PRO A 91 -2.89 -10.51 7.19
C PRO A 91 -2.28 -11.80 6.62
N ASP A 92 -3.00 -12.51 5.75
CA ASP A 92 -2.52 -13.72 5.05
C ASP A 92 -1.77 -13.40 3.75
N GLY A 93 -1.53 -12.12 3.45
CA GLY A 93 -0.85 -11.66 2.24
C GLY A 93 -1.75 -11.53 1.01
N LYS A 94 -3.04 -11.89 1.10
CA LYS A 94 -3.96 -11.69 -0.02
C LYS A 94 -4.24 -10.22 -0.27
N ILE A 95 -4.33 -9.85 -1.53
CA ILE A 95 -4.65 -8.49 -1.96
C ILE A 95 -6.16 -8.30 -2.07
N PHE A 96 -6.65 -7.12 -1.66
CA PHE A 96 -8.00 -6.67 -1.96
C PHE A 96 -8.00 -6.10 -3.38
N LEU A 97 -8.54 -6.86 -4.35
CA LEU A 97 -8.47 -6.53 -5.78
C LEU A 97 -9.14 -5.19 -6.12
N ASP A 98 -10.20 -4.84 -5.39
CA ASP A 98 -10.93 -3.57 -5.47
C ASP A 98 -10.21 -2.40 -4.78
N ALA A 99 -9.14 -2.69 -4.04
CA ALA A 99 -8.27 -1.71 -3.40
C ALA A 99 -6.92 -1.58 -4.12
N VAL A 100 -6.74 -2.14 -5.31
CA VAL A 100 -5.51 -2.02 -6.11
C VAL A 100 -5.55 -0.73 -6.91
N ALA A 101 -4.43 0.01 -6.91
CA ALA A 101 -4.33 1.28 -7.63
C ALA A 101 -5.44 2.27 -7.23
N ALA A 102 -5.87 2.22 -5.97
CA ALA A 102 -6.99 2.97 -5.44
C ALA A 102 -6.55 4.27 -4.77
N ARG A 103 -7.48 5.22 -4.66
CA ARG A 103 -7.34 6.46 -3.86
C ARG A 103 -8.38 6.56 -2.75
N GLU A 104 -9.46 5.79 -2.86
CA GLU A 104 -10.41 5.58 -1.78
C GLU A 104 -10.82 4.11 -1.79
N TRP A 105 -11.06 3.56 -0.60
CA TRP A 105 -11.60 2.21 -0.45
C TRP A 105 -12.39 2.13 0.85
N SER A 106 -13.45 1.32 0.87
CA SER A 106 -14.17 1.00 2.10
C SER A 106 -14.74 -0.40 2.03
N GLY A 107 -14.54 -1.20 3.06
CA GLY A 107 -15.05 -2.57 3.12
C GLY A 107 -14.95 -3.19 4.49
N GLU A 108 -15.68 -4.30 4.66
CA GLU A 108 -15.61 -5.14 5.85
C GLU A 108 -14.37 -6.04 5.81
N LEU A 109 -13.67 -6.13 6.93
CA LEU A 109 -12.45 -6.91 7.07
C LEU A 109 -12.79 -8.38 7.37
N PRO A 110 -12.32 -9.35 6.57
CA PRO A 110 -12.71 -10.75 6.71
C PRO A 110 -12.02 -11.46 7.88
N GLN A 111 -10.88 -10.93 8.37
CA GLN A 111 -10.08 -11.58 9.39
C GLN A 111 -9.38 -10.61 10.34
N LYS A 112 -8.94 -11.13 11.49
CA LYS A 112 -8.12 -10.38 12.45
C LYS A 112 -6.65 -10.45 12.04
N GLY A 113 -5.93 -9.34 12.19
CA GLY A 113 -4.47 -9.31 12.05
C GLY A 113 -3.95 -7.95 11.63
N ASP A 114 -2.71 -7.93 11.16
CA ASP A 114 -2.08 -6.74 10.60
C ASP A 114 -2.35 -6.64 9.10
N TYR A 115 -3.15 -5.66 8.72
CA TYR A 115 -3.37 -5.28 7.32
C TYR A 115 -2.25 -4.36 6.86
N THR A 116 -1.80 -4.50 5.62
CA THR A 116 -0.74 -3.66 5.06
C THR A 116 -1.31 -2.75 3.97
N ILE A 117 -1.19 -1.44 4.16
CA ILE A 117 -1.50 -0.43 3.15
C ILE A 117 -0.19 -0.01 2.50
N THR A 118 -0.05 -0.25 1.20
CA THR A 118 1.14 0.14 0.45
C THR A 118 0.81 1.33 -0.43
N VAL A 119 1.45 2.47 -0.21
CA VAL A 119 1.34 3.67 -1.04
C VAL A 119 2.49 3.70 -2.04
N VAL A 120 2.18 3.93 -3.30
CA VAL A 120 3.14 3.98 -4.41
C VAL A 120 2.98 5.26 -5.22
N ASN A 121 4.02 5.64 -5.95
CA ASN A 121 3.95 6.70 -6.95
C ASN A 121 4.29 6.13 -8.33
N ASN A 122 3.31 6.16 -9.24
CA ASN A 122 3.43 5.64 -10.59
C ASN A 122 3.82 6.70 -11.64
N GLU A 123 4.03 7.95 -11.23
CA GLU A 123 4.53 9.00 -12.12
C GLU A 123 6.02 8.81 -12.35
N GLU A 124 6.39 8.41 -13.56
CA GLU A 124 7.77 8.10 -13.96
C GLU A 124 8.71 9.28 -13.77
N ASP A 125 9.93 8.99 -13.29
CA ASP A 125 10.98 9.98 -12.97
C ASP A 125 10.57 11.12 -12.02
N SER A 126 9.43 10.98 -11.33
CA SER A 126 8.97 12.00 -10.39
C SER A 126 9.76 11.97 -9.09
N SER A 127 10.02 13.18 -8.57
CA SER A 127 10.49 13.37 -7.20
C SER A 127 9.43 12.93 -6.17
N ALA A 128 9.83 12.87 -4.90
CA ALA A 128 8.94 12.45 -3.82
C ALA A 128 7.66 13.32 -3.75
N SER A 129 6.51 12.70 -3.98
CA SER A 129 5.20 13.35 -3.95
C SER A 129 4.58 13.22 -2.56
N PRO A 130 4.20 14.32 -1.89
CA PRO A 130 3.57 14.25 -0.58
C PRO A 130 2.17 13.65 -0.66
N TYR A 131 1.78 12.94 0.39
CA TYR A 131 0.45 12.38 0.54
C TYR A 131 -0.04 12.45 1.99
N THR A 132 -1.36 12.41 2.14
CA THR A 132 -2.06 12.18 3.40
C THR A 132 -2.97 10.97 3.23
N LEU A 133 -2.77 9.95 4.07
CA LEU A 133 -3.61 8.77 4.16
C LEU A 133 -4.49 8.87 5.40
N GLU A 134 -5.79 9.05 5.19
CA GLU A 134 -6.79 8.96 6.25
C GLU A 134 -7.27 7.52 6.40
N VAL A 135 -7.30 7.07 7.64
CA VAL A 135 -7.65 5.71 8.02
C VAL A 135 -8.77 5.79 9.02
N LYS A 136 -9.87 5.08 8.76
CA LYS A 136 -10.99 4.96 9.68
C LYS A 136 -11.37 3.51 9.84
N LEU A 137 -11.46 3.04 11.07
CA LEU A 137 -11.76 1.66 11.42
C LEU A 137 -12.91 1.65 12.42
N LYS A 138 -14.06 1.11 12.02
CA LYS A 138 -15.25 0.95 12.86
C LYS A 138 -15.43 -0.52 13.20
#